data_AF-A0A2T5I4L6-F1
#
_entry.id   AF-A0A2T5I4L6-F1
#
_cell.length_a   1.000
_cell.length_b   1.000
_cell.length_c   1.000
_cell.angle_alpha   90.00
_cell.angle_beta   90.00
_cell.angle_gamma   90.00
#
_symmetry.space_group_name_H-M   'P 1'
#
loop_
_entity.id
_entity.type
_entity.pdbx_description
1 polymer ?
#
loop_
_entity_poly.entity_id
_entity_poly.type
_entity_poly.pdbx_seq_one_letter_code
_entity_poly.pdbx_strand_id
1 'polypeptide(L)'
;MARKDRKTLEAKFKNGRMPSEVAFADLIDSTLNLIDDGFEKTAEEGLKIFQLGDGKLMSFYQNMATLSAMWSAGIDKATGNLSFGNKNNPHILTLRSTDGSAESGDAVKAGVGINTDNPRFELDVAGTIASHGRVGRRGELPVPADGNWHDITETLTGCQAFEVMAGVGGKDADGKYALMHAFALNAYNDKSHITYHQAHYGAKCNRLELRWERGANIENFEYTLQLRVESSYGDKIWVNYYITRLWYDPVMYESEKEPESAYPKVLRKRQEDK
;
A
#
# COMPACT_ATOMS: atom_id res chain seq x y z
N MET A 1 31.45 24.81 16.22
CA MET A 1 32.19 25.87 15.50
C MET A 1 31.20 26.90 15.00
N ALA A 2 31.54 28.20 15.06
CA ALA A 2 30.60 29.27 14.74
C ALA A 2 30.37 29.35 13.23
N ARG A 3 29.14 29.06 12.76
CA ARG A 3 28.70 29.33 11.39
C ARG A 3 28.80 30.83 11.14
N LYS A 4 29.83 31.27 10.41
CA LYS A 4 29.98 32.67 9.98
C LYS A 4 29.15 32.87 8.72
N ASP A 5 28.42 33.98 8.66
CA ASP A 5 27.67 34.32 7.46
C ASP A 5 28.63 34.67 6.30
N ARG A 6 28.12 34.53 5.06
CA ARG A 6 28.91 34.72 3.85
C ARG A 6 29.46 36.16 3.72
N LYS A 7 28.76 37.18 4.22
CA LYS A 7 29.25 38.58 4.18
C LYS A 7 30.44 38.78 5.11
N THR A 8 30.42 38.14 6.28
CA THR A 8 31.52 38.14 7.24
C THR A 8 32.75 37.44 6.68
N LEU A 9 32.57 36.34 5.94
CA LEU A 9 33.66 35.66 5.22
C LEU A 9 34.19 36.54 4.08
N GLU A 10 33.32 37.06 3.20
CA GLU A 10 33.70 37.93 2.08
C GLU A 10 34.52 39.16 2.52
N ALA A 11 34.21 39.76 3.67
CA ALA A 11 34.94 40.90 4.21
C ALA A 11 36.43 40.59 4.50
N LYS A 12 36.76 39.35 4.84
CA LYS A 12 38.14 38.91 5.12
C LYS A 12 39.00 38.79 3.86
N PHE A 13 38.38 38.63 2.69
CA PHE A 13 39.04 38.38 1.40
C PHE A 13 38.94 39.56 0.41
N LYS A 14 38.55 40.76 0.86
CA LYS A 14 38.54 41.96 0.01
C LYS A 14 39.94 42.39 -0.42
N ASN A 15 40.02 43.06 -1.57
CA ASN A 15 41.27 43.58 -2.12
C ASN A 15 42.04 44.43 -1.08
N GLY A 16 43.33 44.17 -0.93
CA GLY A 16 44.20 44.79 0.06
C GLY A 16 44.15 44.18 1.47
N ARG A 17 43.34 43.14 1.71
CA ARG A 17 43.38 42.34 2.95
C ARG A 17 44.30 41.13 2.77
N MET A 18 45.00 40.76 3.85
CA MET A 18 45.80 39.52 3.95
C MET A 18 45.05 38.56 4.89
N PRO A 19 44.31 37.58 4.38
CA PRO A 19 43.61 36.60 5.20
C PRO A 19 44.60 35.72 5.97
N SER A 20 44.29 35.40 7.23
CA SER A 20 45.09 34.48 8.03
C SER A 20 44.75 33.02 7.72
N GLU A 21 45.58 32.08 8.16
CA GLU A 21 45.30 30.63 8.08
C GLU A 21 43.90 30.27 8.64
N VAL A 22 43.51 30.88 9.77
CA VAL A 22 42.18 30.72 10.36
C VAL A 22 41.07 31.20 9.42
N ALA A 23 41.31 32.25 8.62
CA ALA A 23 40.34 32.72 7.63
C ALA A 23 40.18 31.75 6.46
N PHE A 24 41.27 31.04 6.08
CA PHE A 24 41.21 29.97 5.09
C PHE A 24 40.51 28.72 5.64
N ALA A 25 40.80 28.32 6.88
CA ALA A 25 40.08 27.22 7.55
C ALA A 25 38.58 27.53 7.67
N ASP A 26 38.21 28.74 8.13
CA ASP A 26 36.81 29.20 8.19
C ASP A 26 36.12 29.13 6.80
N LEU A 27 36.86 29.38 5.71
CA LEU A 27 36.34 29.31 4.36
C LEU A 27 36.13 27.85 3.92
N ILE A 28 37.14 27.00 4.11
CA ILE A 28 37.08 25.57 3.76
C ILE A 28 35.93 24.89 4.51
N ASP A 29 35.83 25.10 5.83
CA ASP A 29 34.77 24.55 6.67
C ASP A 29 33.37 25.11 6.35
N SER A 30 33.30 26.25 5.63
CA SER A 30 32.03 26.83 5.17
C SER A 30 31.57 26.33 3.80
N THR A 31 32.41 25.57 3.08
CA THR A 31 32.08 24.95 1.81
C THR A 31 31.55 23.53 2.02
N LEU A 32 30.61 23.11 1.17
CA LEU A 32 30.11 21.74 1.20
C LEU A 32 31.21 20.78 0.73
N ASN A 33 31.55 19.80 1.55
CA ASN A 33 32.48 18.73 1.24
C ASN A 33 31.70 17.44 0.95
N LEU A 34 31.89 16.89 -0.24
CA LEU A 34 31.17 15.71 -0.74
C LEU A 34 31.36 14.46 0.15
N ILE A 35 32.57 14.30 0.72
CA ILE A 35 32.94 13.12 1.52
C ILE A 35 32.48 13.30 2.97
N ASP A 36 32.68 14.50 3.53
CA ASP A 36 32.42 14.75 4.95
C ASP A 36 30.95 15.07 5.24
N ASP A 37 30.23 15.71 4.30
CA ASP A 37 28.84 16.14 4.51
C ASP A 37 27.79 15.11 4.05
N GLY A 38 28.23 13.99 3.45
CA GLY A 38 27.32 12.92 3.01
C GLY A 38 26.33 13.37 1.92
N PHE A 39 26.74 14.30 1.06
CA PHE A 39 25.91 14.89 0.01
C PHE A 39 26.67 14.85 -1.32
N GLU A 40 26.14 14.15 -2.30
CA GLU A 40 26.74 14.06 -3.64
C GLU A 40 25.65 14.23 -4.70
N LYS A 41 25.95 14.92 -5.80
CA LYS A 41 25.05 15.01 -6.96
C LYS A 41 25.76 14.55 -8.22
N THR A 42 25.26 13.49 -8.84
CA THR A 42 25.77 12.96 -10.11
C THR A 42 24.70 13.02 -11.19
N ALA A 43 25.11 12.94 -12.46
CA ALA A 43 24.16 12.92 -13.57
C ALA A 43 23.36 11.59 -13.63
N GLU A 44 23.96 10.50 -13.17
CA GLU A 44 23.39 9.15 -13.22
C GLU A 44 22.42 8.89 -12.07
N GLU A 45 22.82 9.20 -10.83
CA GLU A 45 22.06 8.85 -9.62
C GLU A 45 21.26 10.02 -9.05
N GLY A 46 21.42 11.23 -9.62
CA GLY A 46 20.79 12.42 -9.10
C GLY A 46 21.38 12.84 -7.75
N LEU A 47 20.52 13.15 -6.77
CA LEU A 47 20.93 13.60 -5.44
C LEU A 47 21.07 12.42 -4.47
N LYS A 48 22.29 12.20 -4.00
CA LYS A 48 22.65 11.16 -3.03
C LYS A 48 22.77 11.79 -1.65
N ILE A 49 22.07 11.21 -0.68
CA ILE A 49 22.08 11.63 0.72
C ILE A 49 22.47 10.42 1.56
N PHE A 50 23.58 10.54 2.28
CA PHE A 50 24.07 9.50 3.18
C PHE A 50 23.67 9.84 4.62
N GLN A 51 23.20 8.85 5.38
CA GLN A 51 22.93 9.03 6.79
C GLN A 51 24.24 9.03 7.58
N LEU A 52 24.58 10.15 8.20
CA LEU A 52 25.78 10.27 9.03
C LEU A 52 25.52 9.63 10.41
N GLY A 53 26.23 8.55 10.73
CA GLY A 53 26.06 7.83 11.99
C GLY A 53 24.63 7.28 12.16
N ASP A 54 24.04 7.48 13.33
CA ASP A 54 22.63 7.15 13.64
C ASP A 54 21.68 8.35 13.45
N GLY A 55 22.12 9.36 12.68
CA GLY A 55 21.41 10.61 12.47
C GLY A 55 20.16 10.48 11.57
N LYS A 56 19.63 11.62 11.13
CA LYS A 56 18.55 11.70 10.14
C LYS A 56 19.14 12.02 8.77
N LEU A 57 18.52 11.55 7.69
CA LEU A 57 18.84 11.97 6.33
C LEU A 57 18.48 13.45 6.11
N MET A 58 17.31 13.85 6.60
CA MET A 58 16.82 15.22 6.50
C MET A 58 15.93 15.57 7.68
N SER A 59 15.93 16.85 8.05
CA SER A 59 15.14 17.42 9.13
C SER A 59 14.52 18.73 8.70
N PHE A 60 13.23 18.89 8.95
CA PHE A 60 12.43 20.04 8.53
C PHE A 60 12.13 20.92 9.74
N TYR A 61 12.50 22.20 9.67
CA TYR A 61 12.32 23.18 10.74
C TYR A 61 11.31 24.24 10.32
N GLN A 62 10.53 24.76 11.26
CA GLN A 62 9.57 25.83 10.98
C GLN A 62 10.27 27.16 10.68
N ASN A 63 11.36 27.46 11.39
CA ASN A 63 12.22 28.62 11.14
C ASN A 63 13.67 28.32 11.58
N MET A 64 14.59 29.23 11.26
CA MET A 64 16.01 29.07 11.59
C MET A 64 16.33 29.17 13.10
N ALA A 65 15.44 29.74 13.90
CA ALA A 65 15.62 29.89 15.35
C ALA A 65 15.10 28.66 16.14
N THR A 66 14.25 27.83 15.55
CA THR A 66 13.75 26.61 16.18
C THR A 66 14.88 25.60 16.42
N LEU A 67 15.06 25.19 17.68
CA LEU A 67 16.08 24.21 18.08
C LEU A 67 15.67 22.76 17.81
N SER A 68 14.40 22.48 17.50
CA SER A 68 13.90 21.14 17.24
C SER A 68 13.23 21.05 15.87
N ALA A 69 13.56 20.00 15.12
CA ALA A 69 12.90 19.68 13.87
C ALA A 69 11.42 19.32 14.10
N MET A 70 10.55 19.82 13.24
CA MET A 70 9.12 19.46 13.20
C MET A 70 8.93 18.07 12.60
N TRP A 71 9.70 17.75 11.56
CA TRP A 71 9.67 16.46 10.86
C TRP A 71 11.09 16.02 10.51
N SER A 72 11.28 14.72 10.29
CA SER A 72 12.53 14.15 9.84
C SER A 72 12.29 12.93 8.97
N ALA A 73 13.21 12.69 8.03
CA ALA A 73 13.31 11.42 7.33
C ALA A 73 14.64 10.74 7.67
N GLY A 74 14.65 9.42 7.72
CA GLY A 74 15.84 8.62 7.97
C GLY A 74 15.66 7.16 7.56
N ILE A 75 16.78 6.47 7.42
CA ILE A 75 16.82 5.04 7.15
C ILE A 75 17.15 4.32 8.45
N ASP A 76 16.36 3.29 8.76
CA ASP A 76 16.68 2.37 9.85
C ASP A 76 17.81 1.44 9.41
N LYS A 77 18.86 1.34 10.24
CA LYS A 77 20.07 0.56 9.88
C LYS A 77 19.85 -0.95 9.89
N ALA A 78 18.92 -1.44 10.72
CA ALA A 78 18.69 -2.87 10.86
C ALA A 78 17.80 -3.40 9.73
N THR A 79 16.83 -2.61 9.30
CA THR A 79 15.80 -3.02 8.34
C THR A 79 15.99 -2.41 6.95
N GLY A 80 16.74 -1.32 6.82
CA GLY A 80 16.82 -0.54 5.57
C GLY A 80 15.58 0.29 5.28
N ASN A 81 14.58 0.30 6.18
CA ASN A 81 13.32 1.00 5.96
C ASN A 81 13.51 2.52 5.98
N LEU A 82 12.96 3.21 4.98
CA LEU A 82 12.91 4.66 4.95
C LEU A 82 11.67 5.12 5.72
N SER A 83 11.86 5.91 6.78
CA SER A 83 10.76 6.43 7.60
C SER A 83 10.72 7.96 7.60
N PHE A 84 9.51 8.50 7.53
CA PHE A 84 9.17 9.89 7.76
C PHE A 84 8.35 10.01 9.03
N GLY A 85 8.73 10.96 9.89
CA GLY A 85 8.02 11.15 11.13
C GLY A 85 8.47 12.40 11.86
N ASN A 86 8.11 12.48 13.14
CA ASN A 86 8.48 13.56 14.03
C ASN A 86 9.02 12.99 15.35
N LYS A 87 9.32 13.86 16.31
CA LYS A 87 9.84 13.47 17.62
C LYS A 87 8.92 12.50 18.38
N ASN A 88 7.61 12.58 18.18
CA ASN A 88 6.63 11.76 18.91
C ASN A 88 6.37 10.42 18.20
N ASN A 89 6.35 10.41 16.88
CA ASN A 89 6.20 9.20 16.08
C ASN A 89 7.17 9.26 14.89
N PRO A 90 8.28 8.49 14.92
CA PRO A 90 9.24 8.44 13.83
C PRO A 90 8.76 7.63 12.61
N HIS A 91 7.67 6.86 12.74
CA HIS A 91 7.16 5.93 11.72
C HIS A 91 5.75 6.32 11.24
N ILE A 92 5.53 7.62 11.03
CA ILE A 92 4.23 8.12 10.54
C ILE A 92 3.98 7.60 9.12
N LEU A 93 5.02 7.63 8.28
CA LEU A 93 5.06 6.96 6.99
C LEU A 93 6.35 6.16 6.91
N THR A 94 6.23 4.87 6.62
CA THR A 94 7.39 3.98 6.44
C THR A 94 7.31 3.30 5.09
N LEU A 95 8.40 3.36 4.33
CA LEU A 95 8.59 2.63 3.09
C LEU A 95 9.54 1.48 3.38
N ARG A 96 9.01 0.27 3.23
CA ARG A 96 9.77 -0.97 3.37
C ARG A 96 10.16 -1.45 1.99
N SER A 97 11.47 -1.52 1.75
CA SER A 97 11.99 -2.35 0.67
C SER A 97 11.84 -3.80 1.12
N THR A 98 11.16 -4.64 0.34
CA THR A 98 11.32 -6.07 0.55
C THR A 98 12.49 -6.49 -0.32
N ASP A 99 13.56 -7.00 0.29
CA ASP A 99 14.61 -7.68 -0.45
C ASP A 99 14.09 -9.06 -0.86
N GLY A 100 13.11 -9.06 -1.77
CA GLY A 100 12.60 -10.26 -2.41
C GLY A 100 13.51 -10.59 -3.57
N SER A 101 14.41 -11.55 -3.36
CA SER A 101 15.12 -12.25 -4.44
C SER A 101 14.13 -12.60 -5.55
N ALA A 102 14.34 -12.03 -6.74
CA ALA A 102 13.56 -12.25 -7.95
C ALA A 102 13.76 -13.68 -8.52
N GLU A 103 13.63 -14.71 -7.68
CA GLU A 103 13.63 -16.12 -8.11
C GLU A 103 12.28 -16.53 -8.71
N SER A 104 11.24 -15.73 -8.49
CA SER A 104 9.99 -15.78 -9.24
C SER A 104 9.84 -14.45 -9.95
N GLY A 105 9.51 -14.45 -11.25
CA GLY A 105 9.43 -13.25 -12.11
C GLY A 105 8.36 -12.22 -11.75
N ASP A 106 7.91 -12.20 -10.49
CA ASP A 106 7.03 -11.18 -9.93
C ASP A 106 7.82 -9.94 -9.54
N ALA A 107 7.20 -8.77 -9.71
CA ALA A 107 7.80 -7.50 -9.30
C ALA A 107 8.06 -7.48 -7.79
N VAL A 108 9.23 -6.98 -7.39
CA VAL A 108 9.56 -6.74 -5.98
C VAL A 108 8.48 -5.86 -5.36
N LYS A 109 7.75 -6.41 -4.39
CA LYS A 109 6.65 -5.70 -3.72
C LYS A 109 7.19 -4.83 -2.60
N ALA A 110 6.99 -3.52 -2.65
CA ALA A 110 7.30 -2.65 -1.53
C ALA A 110 6.11 -2.55 -0.57
N GLY A 111 6.38 -2.39 0.73
CA GLY A 111 5.36 -2.14 1.75
C GLY A 111 5.29 -0.66 2.13
N VAL A 112 4.08 -0.11 2.23
CA VAL A 112 3.84 1.25 2.73
C VAL A 112 3.11 1.17 4.08
N GLY A 113 3.78 1.61 5.13
CA GLY A 113 3.25 1.66 6.49
C GLY A 113 2.78 3.07 6.87
N ILE A 114 1.60 3.17 7.47
CA ILE A 114 1.13 4.37 8.18
C ILE A 114 1.08 4.06 9.67
N ASN A 115 1.85 4.80 10.48
CA ASN A 115 2.03 4.58 11.92
C ASN A 115 2.59 3.18 12.29
N THR A 116 3.35 2.55 11.40
CA THR A 116 4.01 1.24 11.64
C THR A 116 5.39 1.24 11.00
N ASP A 117 6.39 0.71 11.70
CA ASP A 117 7.78 0.60 11.26
C ASP A 117 8.05 -0.65 10.41
N ASN A 118 7.13 -1.63 10.46
CA ASN A 118 7.23 -2.90 9.77
C ASN A 118 5.90 -3.24 9.09
N PRO A 119 5.56 -2.57 7.98
CA PRO A 119 4.35 -2.88 7.23
C PRO A 119 4.37 -4.35 6.76
N ARG A 120 3.28 -5.06 7.02
CA ARG A 120 3.09 -6.48 6.67
C ARG A 120 2.39 -6.69 5.32
N PHE A 121 1.76 -5.63 4.80
CA PHE A 121 1.07 -5.61 3.51
C PHE A 121 1.57 -4.45 2.64
N GLU A 122 1.22 -4.44 1.35
CA GLU A 122 1.58 -3.37 0.42
C GLU A 122 1.09 -1.99 0.91
N LEU A 123 -0.04 -1.96 1.62
CA LEU A 123 -0.48 -0.83 2.44
C LEU A 123 -0.92 -1.35 3.81
N ASP A 124 -0.22 -0.94 4.86
CA ASP A 124 -0.50 -1.31 6.25
C ASP A 124 -0.74 -0.05 7.08
N VAL A 125 -1.92 0.06 7.68
CA VAL A 125 -2.35 1.26 8.42
C VAL A 125 -2.63 0.88 9.87
N ALA A 126 -1.72 1.25 10.76
CA ALA A 126 -1.93 1.19 12.21
C ALA A 126 -2.77 2.39 12.66
N GLY A 127 -4.06 2.39 12.31
CA GLY A 127 -4.98 3.49 12.59
C GLY A 127 -6.33 3.35 11.90
N THR A 128 -6.94 4.48 11.55
CA THR A 128 -8.24 4.53 10.87
C THR A 128 -8.09 5.02 9.44
N ILE A 129 -8.78 4.36 8.52
CA ILE A 129 -8.87 4.77 7.11
C ILE A 129 -10.25 5.39 6.88
N ALA A 130 -10.27 6.61 6.33
CA ALA A 130 -11.46 7.20 5.73
C ALA A 130 -11.25 7.29 4.21
N SER A 131 -12.23 6.84 3.42
CA SER A 131 -12.14 6.83 1.96
C SER A 131 -13.45 7.30 1.31
N HIS A 132 -13.33 7.95 0.14
CA HIS A 132 -14.51 8.31 -0.67
C HIS A 132 -15.15 7.09 -1.35
N GLY A 133 -14.39 6.01 -1.53
CA GLY A 133 -14.85 4.76 -2.12
C GLY A 133 -13.77 3.69 -2.07
N ARG A 134 -14.18 2.44 -2.34
CA ARG A 134 -13.31 1.28 -2.51
C ARG A 134 -13.83 0.46 -3.68
N VAL A 135 -12.95 0.10 -4.60
CA VAL A 135 -13.28 -0.73 -5.77
C VAL A 135 -12.37 -1.96 -5.75
N GLY A 136 -12.95 -3.13 -6.03
CA GLY A 136 -12.19 -4.36 -6.20
C GLY A 136 -11.42 -4.37 -7.53
N ARG A 137 -10.70 -5.46 -7.80
CA ARG A 137 -10.08 -5.67 -9.12
C ARG A 137 -11.16 -5.93 -10.14
N ARG A 138 -11.13 -5.23 -11.28
CA ARG A 138 -12.07 -5.49 -12.37
C ARG A 138 -11.92 -6.94 -12.84
N GLY A 139 -13.05 -7.60 -13.07
CA GLY A 139 -13.10 -8.92 -13.67
C GLY A 139 -12.43 -8.98 -15.04
N GLU A 140 -11.64 -10.01 -15.29
CA GLU A 140 -10.92 -10.20 -16.56
C GLU A 140 -11.68 -11.14 -17.52
N LEU A 141 -12.50 -12.04 -16.97
CA LEU A 141 -13.28 -12.99 -17.76
C LEU A 141 -14.60 -12.34 -18.20
N PRO A 142 -14.98 -12.43 -19.49
CA PRO A 142 -16.23 -11.85 -19.96
C PRO A 142 -17.43 -12.63 -19.42
N VAL A 143 -18.44 -11.90 -18.92
CA VAL A 143 -19.72 -12.49 -18.49
C VAL A 143 -20.84 -11.90 -19.35
N PRO A 144 -21.22 -12.56 -20.45
CA PRO A 144 -22.42 -12.23 -21.21
C PRO A 144 -23.67 -12.26 -20.32
N ALA A 145 -24.57 -11.29 -20.51
CA ALA A 145 -25.84 -11.23 -19.79
C ALA A 145 -26.92 -12.09 -20.47
N ASP A 146 -26.60 -13.36 -20.71
CA ASP A 146 -27.39 -14.29 -21.53
C ASP A 146 -28.24 -15.29 -20.73
N GLY A 147 -28.05 -15.37 -19.41
CA GLY A 147 -28.72 -16.33 -18.53
C GLY A 147 -27.90 -17.58 -18.21
N ASN A 148 -26.77 -17.76 -18.88
CA ASN A 148 -25.87 -18.89 -18.68
C ASN A 148 -24.83 -18.57 -17.59
N TRP A 149 -24.28 -19.61 -16.99
CA TRP A 149 -23.20 -19.50 -16.02
C TRP A 149 -21.86 -19.28 -16.73
N HIS A 150 -21.09 -18.30 -16.25
CA HIS A 150 -19.75 -17.99 -16.76
C HIS A 150 -18.75 -17.91 -15.61
N ASP A 151 -17.53 -18.42 -15.81
CA ASP A 151 -16.46 -18.32 -14.83
C ASP A 151 -16.04 -16.88 -14.61
N ILE A 152 -15.84 -16.50 -13.35
CA ILE A 152 -15.33 -15.17 -12.95
C ILE A 152 -14.00 -15.23 -12.21
N THR A 153 -13.50 -16.43 -11.96
CA THR A 153 -12.16 -16.74 -11.46
C THR A 153 -11.53 -17.82 -12.34
N GLU A 154 -10.20 -17.92 -12.29
CA GLU A 154 -9.51 -19.14 -12.70
C GLU A 154 -9.86 -20.32 -11.77
N THR A 155 -9.31 -21.50 -12.05
CA THR A 155 -9.39 -22.65 -11.16
C THR A 155 -8.72 -22.35 -9.83
N LEU A 156 -9.45 -22.58 -8.74
CA LEU A 156 -9.02 -22.38 -7.36
C LEU A 156 -8.97 -23.72 -6.63
N THR A 157 -8.21 -23.75 -5.53
CA THR A 157 -8.19 -24.83 -4.55
C THR A 157 -8.08 -24.25 -3.13
N GLY A 158 -8.20 -25.11 -2.11
CA GLY A 158 -8.08 -24.75 -0.70
C GLY A 158 -9.25 -23.91 -0.20
N CYS A 159 -8.96 -23.02 0.75
CA CYS A 159 -9.87 -22.06 1.34
C CYS A 159 -9.83 -20.72 0.60
N GLN A 160 -11.00 -20.22 0.18
CA GLN A 160 -11.12 -18.98 -0.56
C GLN A 160 -12.22 -18.11 0.04
N ALA A 161 -11.98 -16.79 0.02
CA ALA A 161 -12.97 -15.79 0.42
C ALA A 161 -12.90 -14.60 -0.53
N PHE A 162 -14.03 -14.25 -1.13
CA PHE A 162 -14.16 -13.11 -2.03
C PHE A 162 -15.33 -12.21 -1.66
N GLU A 163 -15.13 -10.92 -1.88
CA GLU A 163 -16.21 -9.95 -2.02
C GLU A 163 -16.40 -9.64 -3.51
N VAL A 164 -17.64 -9.76 -3.99
CA VAL A 164 -18.01 -9.53 -5.39
C VAL A 164 -18.99 -8.36 -5.46
N MET A 165 -18.64 -7.35 -6.24
CA MET A 165 -19.54 -6.29 -6.68
C MET A 165 -19.81 -6.47 -8.16
N ALA A 166 -21.06 -6.68 -8.56
CA ALA A 166 -21.43 -6.85 -9.97
C ALA A 166 -22.69 -6.06 -10.33
N GLY A 167 -22.75 -5.58 -11.56
CA GLY A 167 -23.89 -4.84 -12.08
C GLY A 167 -24.07 -5.01 -13.59
N VAL A 168 -25.32 -4.94 -14.02
CA VAL A 168 -25.71 -5.01 -15.42
C VAL A 168 -26.92 -4.11 -15.68
N GLY A 169 -26.93 -3.48 -16.85
CA GLY A 169 -28.04 -2.68 -17.36
C GLY A 169 -28.43 -3.10 -18.77
N GLY A 170 -29.72 -3.10 -19.06
CA GLY A 170 -30.26 -3.32 -20.41
C GLY A 170 -29.90 -2.18 -21.35
N LYS A 171 -30.28 -2.28 -22.63
CA LYS A 171 -30.11 -1.17 -23.58
C LYS A 171 -30.99 0.02 -23.17
N ASP A 172 -30.72 1.17 -23.76
CA ASP A 172 -31.50 2.38 -23.54
C ASP A 172 -33.00 2.08 -23.69
N ALA A 173 -33.79 2.52 -22.70
CA ALA A 173 -35.23 2.29 -22.56
C ALA A 173 -35.70 0.85 -22.23
N ASP A 174 -34.82 -0.15 -22.10
CA ASP A 174 -35.24 -1.51 -21.68
C ASP A 174 -35.69 -1.57 -20.21
N GLY A 175 -35.23 -0.62 -19.38
CA GLY A 175 -35.63 -0.52 -17.98
C GLY A 175 -35.25 -1.75 -17.14
N LYS A 176 -34.15 -2.43 -17.49
CA LYS A 176 -33.64 -3.59 -16.74
C LYS A 176 -32.32 -3.24 -16.09
N TYR A 177 -32.25 -3.32 -14.76
CA TYR A 177 -31.00 -3.13 -14.03
C TYR A 177 -30.91 -4.12 -12.89
N ALA A 178 -29.71 -4.66 -12.66
CA ALA A 178 -29.39 -5.45 -11.48
C ALA A 178 -28.06 -4.99 -10.90
N LEU A 179 -27.98 -4.96 -9.57
CA LEU A 179 -26.78 -4.69 -8.81
C LEU A 179 -26.69 -5.72 -7.68
N MET A 180 -25.51 -6.31 -7.53
CA MET A 180 -25.22 -7.32 -6.52
C MET A 180 -23.94 -6.98 -5.78
N HIS A 181 -24.01 -7.06 -4.46
CA HIS A 181 -22.89 -7.24 -3.56
C HIS A 181 -23.00 -8.62 -2.94
N ALA A 182 -21.92 -9.39 -2.91
CA ALA A 182 -21.93 -10.73 -2.34
C ALA A 182 -20.61 -11.08 -1.67
N PHE A 183 -20.69 -11.92 -0.64
CA PHE A 183 -19.53 -12.60 -0.06
C PHE A 183 -19.59 -14.07 -0.43
N ALA A 184 -18.52 -14.59 -1.04
CA ALA A 184 -18.41 -15.98 -1.46
C ALA A 184 -17.27 -16.65 -0.69
N LEU A 185 -17.62 -17.66 0.11
CA LEU A 185 -16.71 -18.46 0.91
C LEU A 185 -16.72 -19.91 0.42
N ASN A 186 -15.55 -20.53 0.36
CA ASN A 186 -15.42 -21.95 0.04
C ASN A 186 -14.21 -22.55 0.77
N ALA A 187 -14.39 -23.71 1.40
CA ALA A 187 -13.31 -24.50 1.98
C ALA A 187 -13.26 -25.87 1.25
N TYR A 188 -12.24 -26.04 0.42
CA TYR A 188 -11.93 -27.29 -0.28
C TYR A 188 -13.10 -27.89 -1.08
N ASN A 189 -13.98 -27.07 -1.63
CA ASN A 189 -15.12 -27.50 -2.47
C ASN A 189 -16.13 -28.46 -1.79
N ASP A 190 -16.07 -28.58 -0.46
CA ASP A 190 -16.99 -29.42 0.32
C ASP A 190 -18.08 -28.56 0.96
N LYS A 191 -17.67 -27.58 1.77
CA LYS A 191 -18.57 -26.60 2.40
C LYS A 191 -18.33 -25.21 1.84
N SER A 192 -19.32 -24.70 1.13
CA SER A 192 -19.32 -23.35 0.60
C SER A 192 -20.55 -22.57 1.03
N HIS A 193 -20.44 -21.25 1.04
CA HIS A 193 -21.54 -20.37 1.38
C HIS A 193 -21.42 -19.07 0.59
N ILE A 194 -22.55 -18.59 0.07
CA ILE A 194 -22.64 -17.30 -0.61
C ILE A 194 -23.79 -16.51 0.00
N THR A 195 -23.50 -15.30 0.47
CA THR A 195 -24.49 -14.36 0.98
C THR A 195 -24.62 -13.17 0.04
N TYR A 196 -25.85 -12.71 -0.18
CA TYR A 196 -26.17 -11.68 -1.16
C TYR A 196 -26.82 -10.45 -0.53
N HIS A 197 -26.47 -9.29 -1.07
CA HIS A 197 -27.20 -8.03 -0.96
C HIS A 197 -27.46 -7.50 -2.37
N GLN A 198 -28.73 -7.41 -2.78
CA GLN A 198 -29.08 -7.15 -4.17
C GLN A 198 -30.16 -6.08 -4.30
N ALA A 199 -30.06 -5.32 -5.38
CA ALA A 199 -31.07 -4.38 -5.83
C ALA A 199 -31.32 -4.58 -7.33
N HIS A 200 -32.55 -4.37 -7.76
CA HIS A 200 -32.92 -4.47 -9.17
C HIS A 200 -34.04 -3.51 -9.52
N TYR A 201 -34.15 -3.22 -10.81
CA TYR A 201 -35.23 -2.45 -11.41
C TYR A 201 -35.81 -3.22 -12.60
N GLY A 202 -37.14 -3.16 -12.76
CA GLY A 202 -37.89 -3.93 -13.76
C GLY A 202 -38.44 -5.23 -13.18
N ALA A 203 -38.26 -6.34 -13.89
CA ALA A 203 -38.81 -7.64 -13.51
C ALA A 203 -38.07 -8.26 -12.31
N LYS A 204 -38.76 -9.12 -11.54
CA LYS A 204 -38.20 -9.77 -10.35
C LYS A 204 -36.99 -10.66 -10.66
N CYS A 205 -36.90 -11.19 -11.88
CA CYS A 205 -35.80 -12.01 -12.40
C CYS A 205 -34.62 -11.17 -12.96
N ASN A 206 -34.66 -9.84 -12.83
CA ASN A 206 -33.50 -8.99 -13.11
C ASN A 206 -32.52 -9.09 -11.94
N ARG A 207 -31.90 -10.26 -11.75
CA ARG A 207 -30.97 -10.52 -10.66
C ARG A 207 -29.68 -11.15 -11.19
N LEU A 208 -28.65 -11.06 -10.37
CA LEU A 208 -27.38 -11.72 -10.60
C LEU A 208 -27.28 -12.90 -9.63
N GLU A 209 -26.61 -13.96 -10.02
CA GLU A 209 -26.40 -15.13 -9.16
C GLU A 209 -24.96 -15.57 -9.22
N LEU A 210 -24.49 -16.11 -8.10
CA LEU A 210 -23.18 -16.73 -8.01
C LEU A 210 -23.33 -18.20 -7.69
N ARG A 211 -22.37 -19.02 -8.12
CA ARG A 211 -22.23 -20.39 -7.63
C ARG A 211 -20.78 -20.82 -7.62
N TRP A 212 -20.48 -21.79 -6.78
CA TRP A 212 -19.26 -22.57 -6.89
C TRP A 212 -19.52 -23.75 -7.81
N GLU A 213 -18.70 -23.89 -8.85
CA GLU A 213 -18.74 -25.03 -9.77
C GLU A 213 -17.53 -25.92 -9.52
N ARG A 214 -17.73 -27.25 -9.55
CA ARG A 214 -16.63 -28.18 -9.28
C ARG A 214 -15.69 -28.23 -10.49
N GLY A 215 -14.40 -28.20 -10.22
CA GLY A 215 -13.36 -28.34 -11.23
C GLY A 215 -13.21 -29.79 -11.71
N ALA A 216 -12.35 -29.98 -12.71
CA ALA A 216 -12.12 -31.29 -13.30
C ALA A 216 -11.38 -32.25 -12.35
N ASN A 217 -10.41 -31.74 -11.57
CA ASN A 217 -9.66 -32.56 -10.63
C ASN A 217 -10.27 -32.52 -9.22
N ILE A 218 -11.09 -33.53 -8.92
CA ILE A 218 -11.76 -33.68 -7.63
C ILE A 218 -10.77 -33.98 -6.51
N GLU A 219 -9.70 -34.74 -6.78
CA GLU A 219 -8.69 -35.10 -5.78
C GLU A 219 -7.90 -33.87 -5.29
N ASN A 220 -7.72 -32.88 -6.17
CA ASN A 220 -7.11 -31.60 -5.84
C ASN A 220 -8.10 -30.56 -5.29
N PHE A 221 -9.36 -30.95 -5.07
CA PHE A 221 -10.43 -30.06 -4.62
C PHE A 221 -10.54 -28.81 -5.50
N GLU A 222 -10.46 -28.97 -6.81
CA GLU A 222 -10.56 -27.84 -7.75
C GLU A 222 -11.99 -27.31 -7.84
N TYR A 223 -12.13 -26.00 -7.99
CA TYR A 223 -13.41 -25.33 -8.23
C TYR A 223 -13.23 -23.94 -8.84
N THR A 224 -14.31 -23.40 -9.43
CA THR A 224 -14.37 -22.02 -9.94
C THR A 224 -15.56 -21.28 -9.33
N LEU A 225 -15.45 -19.96 -9.22
CA LEU A 225 -16.60 -19.11 -8.92
C LEU A 225 -17.23 -18.67 -10.25
N GLN A 226 -18.53 -18.88 -10.39
CA GLN A 226 -19.30 -18.52 -11.57
C GLN A 226 -20.33 -17.45 -11.27
N LEU A 227 -20.62 -16.62 -12.29
CA LEU A 227 -21.62 -15.55 -12.27
C LEU A 227 -22.59 -15.72 -13.43
N ARG A 228 -23.85 -15.41 -13.20
CA ARG A 228 -24.84 -15.24 -14.27
C ARG A 228 -25.83 -14.14 -13.96
N VAL A 229 -26.57 -13.73 -14.98
CA VAL A 229 -27.88 -13.09 -14.81
C VAL A 229 -28.97 -14.16 -14.75
N GLU A 230 -30.05 -13.92 -14.01
CA GLU A 230 -31.18 -14.86 -13.93
C GLU A 230 -32.07 -14.80 -15.19
N SER A 231 -32.19 -13.63 -15.81
CA SER A 231 -32.87 -13.42 -17.09
C SER A 231 -31.97 -12.71 -18.08
N SER A 232 -32.07 -13.07 -19.36
CA SER A 232 -31.27 -12.44 -20.42
C SER A 232 -31.59 -10.95 -20.57
N TYR A 233 -30.52 -10.16 -20.72
CA TYR A 233 -30.60 -8.73 -21.01
C TYR A 233 -30.54 -8.44 -22.51
N GLY A 234 -30.37 -9.47 -23.35
CA GLY A 234 -30.30 -9.38 -24.80
C GLY A 234 -28.87 -9.31 -25.35
N ASP A 235 -28.76 -9.16 -26.66
CA ASP A 235 -27.48 -9.29 -27.36
C ASP A 235 -26.51 -8.15 -27.06
N LYS A 236 -25.23 -8.53 -26.88
CA LYS A 236 -24.10 -7.62 -26.66
C LYS A 236 -24.27 -6.78 -25.39
N ILE A 237 -24.68 -7.44 -24.30
CA ILE A 237 -24.71 -6.89 -22.96
C ILE A 237 -23.84 -7.77 -22.06
N TRP A 238 -23.02 -7.13 -21.23
CA TRP A 238 -22.10 -7.80 -20.34
C TRP A 238 -22.31 -7.34 -18.91
N VAL A 239 -22.11 -8.25 -17.98
CA VAL A 239 -22.05 -7.92 -16.56
C VAL A 239 -20.69 -7.28 -16.28
N ASN A 240 -20.69 -6.10 -15.68
CA ASN A 240 -19.47 -5.51 -15.11
C ASN A 240 -19.34 -5.99 -13.68
N TYR A 241 -18.18 -6.54 -13.33
CA TYR A 241 -17.94 -7.01 -11.97
C TYR A 241 -16.52 -6.67 -11.49
N TYR A 242 -16.41 -6.61 -10.17
CA TYR A 242 -15.18 -6.38 -9.42
C TYR A 242 -15.09 -7.43 -8.32
N ILE A 243 -13.90 -8.01 -8.15
CA ILE A 243 -13.61 -9.02 -7.15
C ILE A 243 -12.53 -8.52 -6.20
N THR A 244 -12.74 -8.67 -4.90
CA THR A 244 -11.75 -8.41 -3.86
C THR A 244 -11.47 -9.72 -3.12
N ARG A 245 -10.21 -10.14 -3.07
CA ARG A 245 -9.79 -11.28 -2.25
C ARG A 245 -9.75 -10.86 -0.78
N LEU A 246 -10.39 -11.64 0.08
CA LEU A 246 -10.48 -11.40 1.51
C LEU A 246 -9.59 -12.36 2.32
N TRP A 247 -9.12 -13.45 1.71
CA TRP A 247 -8.29 -14.47 2.35
C TRP A 247 -7.11 -14.85 1.45
N TYR A 248 -5.90 -14.91 2.04
CA TYR A 248 -4.63 -15.06 1.31
C TYR A 248 -3.84 -16.32 1.70
N ASP A 249 -4.36 -17.17 2.58
CA ASP A 249 -3.71 -18.41 3.03
C ASP A 249 -4.59 -19.64 2.72
N PRO A 250 -4.67 -20.08 1.45
CA PRO A 250 -5.64 -21.10 1.04
C PRO A 250 -5.50 -22.45 1.74
N VAL A 251 -4.33 -22.74 2.31
CA VAL A 251 -4.02 -24.00 2.98
C VAL A 251 -3.89 -23.84 4.50
N MET A 252 -4.19 -22.65 5.02
CA MET A 252 -4.21 -22.33 6.46
C MET A 252 -2.86 -22.52 7.17
N TYR A 253 -1.74 -22.39 6.45
CA TYR A 253 -0.39 -22.58 7.00
C TYR A 253 -0.06 -21.62 8.15
N GLU A 254 -0.62 -20.41 8.14
CA GLU A 254 -0.38 -19.44 9.22
C GLU A 254 -1.05 -19.86 10.54
N SER A 255 -1.94 -20.85 10.52
CA SER A 255 -2.58 -21.38 11.74
C SER A 255 -1.62 -22.16 12.65
N GLU A 256 -0.52 -22.67 12.09
CA GLU A 256 0.50 -23.42 12.86
C GLU A 256 1.53 -22.50 13.53
N LYS A 257 1.46 -21.19 13.26
CA LYS A 257 2.42 -20.21 13.76
C LYS A 257 1.78 -19.41 14.88
N GLU A 258 2.53 -19.22 15.97
CA GLU A 258 2.11 -18.27 17.00
C GLU A 258 2.13 -16.86 16.38
N PRO A 259 1.04 -16.08 16.51
CA PRO A 259 1.00 -14.75 15.96
C PRO A 259 2.02 -13.87 16.67
N GLU A 260 2.89 -13.22 15.89
CA GLU A 260 3.76 -12.18 16.42
C GLU A 260 2.90 -11.08 17.07
N SER A 261 3.01 -10.93 18.39
CA SER A 261 2.33 -9.90 19.17
C SER A 261 2.74 -8.49 18.71
N ALA A 262 1.99 -7.94 17.76
CA ALA A 262 2.19 -6.61 17.22
C ALA A 262 0.94 -5.74 17.45
N TYR A 263 0.46 -5.69 18.69
CA TYR A 263 -0.37 -4.53 19.05
C TYR A 263 0.54 -3.31 18.95
N PRO A 264 0.22 -2.31 18.09
CA PRO A 264 0.98 -1.08 18.08
C PRO A 264 0.93 -0.53 19.49
N LYS A 265 2.10 -0.39 20.12
CA LYS A 265 2.23 0.27 21.42
C LYS A 265 1.83 1.72 21.18
N VAL A 266 0.54 2.02 21.30
CA VAL A 266 0.06 3.39 21.32
C VAL A 266 0.69 4.00 22.56
N LEU A 267 1.79 4.74 22.36
CA LEU A 267 2.44 5.54 23.40
C LEU A 267 1.45 6.64 23.82
N ARG A 268 0.46 6.26 24.63
CA ARG A 268 -0.32 7.22 25.39
C ARG A 268 0.65 7.78 26.43
N LYS A 269 1.12 9.00 26.23
CA LYS A 269 1.74 9.77 27.31
C LYS A 269 0.80 9.68 28.51
N ARG A 270 1.26 9.07 29.60
CA ARG A 270 0.64 9.33 30.90
C ARG A 270 0.67 10.84 31.08
N GLN A 271 -0.48 11.46 31.28
CA GLN A 271 -0.51 12.78 31.89
C GLN A 271 0.14 12.58 33.26
N GLU A 272 1.32 13.16 33.45
CA GLU A 272 1.83 13.39 34.80
C GLU A 272 0.92 14.45 35.40
N ASP A 273 0.08 14.02 36.33
CA ASP A 273 -0.71 14.92 37.17
C ASP A 273 0.27 15.84 37.91
N LYS A 274 0.10 17.15 37.69
CA LYS A 274 0.73 18.19 38.50
C LYS A 274 -0.08 18.43 39.76
#